data_AF-A0A3N5WS73-F1
#
_entry.id   AF-A0A3N5WS73-F1
#
_cell.length_a   1.000
_cell.length_b   1.000
_cell.length_c   1.000
_cell.angle_alpha   90.00
_cell.angle_beta   90.00
_cell.angle_gamma   90.00
#
_symmetry.space_group_name_H-M   'P 1'
#
loop_
_entity.id
_entity.type
_entity.pdbx_description
1 polymer ?
#
loop_
_entity_poly.entity_id
_entity_poly.type
_entity_poly.pdbx_seq_one_letter_code
_entity_poly.pdbx_strand_id
1 'polypeptide(L)'
;MLLAELLNSPLQTSVKLAQMALQDSVYVLFSSWGATLTPELIQLSRPALIGYWLLSILTGAAIALLLLRAGRKQAETNPPPAGWTVSALALGLAIVLLGMVPAWTTGRQAILYTFGDRFAAVSMAGAGLVIAAALRWAITRWKPLVLVIGILAGLASGFHFRRADTYRLSWKAQTRLYWQMKWRAPAIQPNTLIITSGTFIDFMVRSSLAFAFNQLYNQPGPDNERLAY
;
A
#
# COMPACT_ATOMS: atom_id res chain seq x y z
N MET A 1 9.70 24.46 0.60
CA MET A 1 9.18 23.49 -0.39
C MET A 1 10.33 23.03 -1.26
N LEU A 2 10.37 21.76 -1.66
CA LEU A 2 11.53 21.16 -2.34
C LEU A 2 11.82 21.83 -3.70
N LEU A 3 10.77 22.33 -4.38
CA LEU A 3 10.92 23.19 -5.56
C LEU A 3 11.69 24.50 -5.28
N ALA A 4 11.44 25.14 -4.13
CA ALA A 4 12.14 26.36 -3.75
C ALA A 4 13.60 26.08 -3.36
N GLU A 5 13.87 24.91 -2.75
CA GLU A 5 15.24 24.46 -2.47
C GLU A 5 16.04 24.25 -3.77
N LEU A 6 15.41 23.76 -4.84
CA LEU A 6 16.06 23.54 -6.12
C LEU A 6 16.59 24.84 -6.75
N LEU A 7 15.89 25.96 -6.52
CA LEU A 7 16.32 27.27 -6.99
C LEU A 7 17.50 27.84 -6.18
N ASN A 8 17.54 27.55 -4.87
CA ASN A 8 18.57 28.09 -3.98
C ASN A 8 19.84 27.22 -3.90
N SER A 9 19.72 25.91 -4.09
CA SER A 9 20.81 24.94 -3.94
C SER A 9 20.65 23.77 -4.92
N PRO A 10 20.72 24.02 -6.24
CA PRO A 10 20.31 23.09 -7.29
C PRO A 10 21.02 21.75 -7.22
N LEU A 11 22.33 21.74 -6.96
CA LEU A 11 23.12 20.50 -6.91
C LEU A 11 22.68 19.61 -5.74
N GLN A 12 22.60 20.18 -4.53
CA GLN A 12 22.23 19.43 -3.33
C GLN A 12 20.79 18.91 -3.42
N THR A 13 19.85 19.74 -3.90
CA THR A 13 18.45 19.33 -4.06
C THR A 13 18.28 18.28 -5.15
N SER A 14 19.07 18.33 -6.22
CA SER A 14 19.05 17.29 -7.28
C SER A 14 19.52 15.94 -6.75
N VAL A 15 20.59 15.92 -5.93
CA VAL A 15 21.06 14.70 -5.25
C VAL A 15 19.99 14.15 -4.32
N LYS A 16 19.34 15.01 -3.52
CA LYS A 16 18.24 14.63 -2.63
C LYS A 16 17.06 14.04 -3.41
N LEU A 17 16.65 14.65 -4.52
CA LEU A 17 15.60 14.13 -5.39
C LEU A 17 15.97 12.77 -6.00
N ALA A 18 17.19 12.62 -6.50
CA ALA A 18 17.68 11.36 -7.05
C ALA A 18 17.69 10.25 -5.98
N GLN A 19 18.11 10.58 -4.76
CA GLN A 19 18.06 9.67 -3.62
C GLN A 19 16.62 9.27 -3.27
N MET A 20 15.69 10.24 -3.21
CA MET A 20 14.28 9.97 -2.94
C MET A 20 13.69 9.04 -4.02
N ALA A 21 13.96 9.34 -5.29
CA ALA A 21 13.48 8.56 -6.42
C ALA A 21 14.02 7.13 -6.42
N LEU A 22 15.31 6.94 -6.12
CA LEU A 22 15.92 5.62 -6.03
C LEU A 22 15.33 4.81 -4.88
N GLN A 23 15.23 5.40 -3.69
CA GLN A 23 14.68 4.73 -2.50
C GLN A 23 13.24 4.28 -2.73
N ASP A 24 12.39 5.17 -3.24
CA ASP A 24 10.99 4.86 -3.52
C ASP A 24 10.85 3.83 -4.67
N SER A 25 11.69 3.90 -5.71
CA SER A 25 11.69 2.90 -6.79
C SER A 25 12.05 1.51 -6.29
N VAL A 26 13.08 1.40 -5.43
CA VAL A 26 13.47 0.13 -4.80
C VAL A 26 12.34 -0.39 -3.91
N TYR A 27 11.71 0.50 -3.13
CA TYR A 27 10.58 0.14 -2.29
C TYR A 27 9.41 -0.44 -3.08
N VAL A 28 9.01 0.26 -4.15
CA VAL A 28 7.86 -0.13 -4.99
C VAL A 28 8.12 -1.42 -5.75
N LEU A 29 9.31 -1.58 -6.35
CA LEU A 29 9.64 -2.74 -7.18
C LEU A 29 9.96 -3.99 -6.35
N PHE A 30 10.62 -3.85 -5.21
CA PHE A 30 11.21 -4.98 -4.49
C PHE A 30 10.79 -5.04 -3.02
N SER A 31 11.02 -3.99 -2.23
CA SER A 31 10.86 -4.09 -0.77
C SER A 31 9.41 -4.35 -0.34
N SER A 32 8.43 -3.87 -1.11
CA SER A 32 7.00 -4.09 -0.88
C SER A 32 6.63 -5.59 -0.84
N TRP A 33 7.33 -6.43 -1.61
CA TRP A 33 7.11 -7.87 -1.63
C TRP A 33 7.57 -8.58 -0.37
N GLY A 34 8.52 -8.01 0.39
CA GLY A 34 9.00 -8.59 1.64
C GLY A 34 7.89 -8.81 2.67
N ALA A 35 6.87 -7.93 2.69
CA ALA A 35 5.73 -8.05 3.60
C ALA A 35 4.75 -9.19 3.22
N THR A 36 4.88 -9.75 2.00
CA THR A 36 4.05 -10.88 1.57
C THR A 36 4.48 -12.19 2.23
N LEU A 37 5.75 -12.31 2.59
CA LEU A 37 6.36 -13.49 3.18
C LEU A 37 7.31 -13.11 4.33
N THR A 38 6.83 -13.18 5.57
CA THR A 38 7.64 -12.94 6.77
C THR A 38 7.65 -14.18 7.67
N PRO A 39 8.69 -14.38 8.51
CA PRO A 39 8.78 -15.55 9.38
C PRO A 39 7.59 -15.71 10.33
N GLU A 40 6.97 -14.60 10.75
CA GLU A 40 5.81 -14.59 11.65
C GLU A 40 4.56 -15.25 11.03
N LEU A 41 4.53 -15.40 9.71
CA LEU A 41 3.45 -16.08 8.99
C LEU A 41 3.53 -17.61 9.12
N ILE A 42 4.65 -18.15 9.59
CA ILE A 42 4.89 -19.59 9.77
C ILE A 42 4.60 -19.96 11.24
N GLN A 43 3.36 -19.75 11.67
CA GLN A 43 2.89 -20.15 13.01
C GLN A 43 1.61 -20.99 12.89
N LEU A 44 1.79 -22.31 12.78
CA LEU A 44 0.68 -23.27 12.61
C LEU A 44 -0.28 -23.32 13.79
N SER A 45 0.12 -22.80 14.95
CA SER A 45 -0.75 -22.65 16.12
C SER A 45 -1.83 -21.56 15.95
N ARG A 46 -1.71 -20.67 14.95
CA ARG A 46 -2.66 -19.58 14.71
C ARG A 46 -3.62 -19.93 13.56
N PRO A 47 -4.88 -20.31 13.83
CA PRO A 47 -5.81 -20.75 12.80
C PRO A 47 -6.11 -19.67 11.75
N ALA A 48 -6.07 -18.39 12.14
CA ALA A 48 -6.21 -17.27 11.19
C ALA A 48 -5.11 -17.29 10.10
N LEU A 49 -3.86 -17.61 10.47
CA LEU A 49 -2.76 -17.69 9.50
C LEU A 49 -2.95 -18.85 8.52
N ILE A 50 -3.45 -19.99 9.00
CA ILE A 50 -3.81 -21.12 8.13
C ILE A 50 -4.88 -20.67 7.12
N GLY A 51 -5.91 -19.95 7.58
CA GLY A 51 -6.95 -19.38 6.71
C GLY A 51 -6.37 -18.46 5.63
N TYR A 52 -5.43 -17.58 5.98
CA TYR A 52 -4.77 -16.71 4.99
C TYR A 52 -3.92 -17.50 3.99
N TRP A 53 -3.20 -18.53 4.42
CA TRP A 53 -2.44 -19.39 3.53
C TRP A 53 -3.33 -20.17 2.56
N LEU A 54 -4.42 -20.75 3.07
CA LEU A 54 -5.41 -21.45 2.22
C LEU A 54 -5.98 -20.49 1.17
N LEU A 55 -6.36 -19.28 1.57
CA LEU A 55 -6.89 -18.28 0.65
C LEU A 55 -5.85 -17.83 -0.39
N SER A 56 -4.59 -17.69 0.01
CA SER A 56 -3.47 -17.37 -0.89
C SER A 56 -3.28 -18.48 -1.93
N ILE A 57 -3.28 -19.74 -1.50
CA ILE A 57 -3.13 -20.90 -2.38
C ILE A 57 -4.32 -21.04 -3.32
N LEU A 58 -5.55 -20.91 -2.81
CA LEU A 58 -6.77 -21.02 -3.62
C LEU A 58 -6.86 -19.92 -4.67
N THR A 59 -6.55 -18.67 -4.30
CA THR A 59 -6.58 -17.56 -5.25
C THR A 59 -5.47 -17.68 -6.31
N GLY A 60 -4.25 -18.04 -5.89
CA GLY A 60 -3.15 -18.29 -6.82
C GLY A 60 -3.43 -19.46 -7.78
N ALA A 61 -3.96 -20.57 -7.26
CA ALA A 61 -4.35 -21.73 -8.05
C ALA A 61 -5.49 -21.39 -9.02
N ALA A 62 -6.51 -20.66 -8.57
CA ALA A 62 -7.61 -20.22 -9.43
C ALA A 62 -7.10 -19.36 -10.60
N ILE A 63 -6.24 -18.37 -10.33
CA ILE A 63 -5.64 -17.52 -11.37
C ILE A 63 -4.78 -18.35 -12.32
N ALA A 64 -3.93 -19.24 -11.80
CA ALA A 64 -3.12 -20.11 -12.65
C ALA A 64 -3.99 -21.01 -13.54
N LEU A 65 -5.05 -21.62 -13.00
CA LEU A 65 -5.97 -22.46 -13.74
C LEU A 65 -6.72 -21.68 -14.84
N LEU A 66 -7.19 -20.47 -14.52
CA LEU A 66 -7.86 -19.60 -15.49
C LEU A 66 -6.92 -19.24 -16.65
N LEU A 67 -5.69 -18.84 -16.35
CA LEU A 67 -4.68 -18.51 -17.37
C LEU A 67 -4.26 -19.75 -18.18
N LEU A 68 -4.07 -20.90 -17.54
CA LEU A 68 -3.74 -22.16 -18.25
C LEU A 68 -4.85 -22.56 -19.23
N ARG A 69 -6.12 -22.37 -18.86
CA ARG A 69 -7.28 -22.63 -19.72
C ARG A 69 -7.37 -21.64 -20.87
N ALA A 70 -7.12 -20.35 -20.61
CA ALA A 70 -7.24 -19.29 -21.61
C ALA A 70 -6.09 -19.28 -22.63
N GLY A 71 -4.85 -19.53 -22.19
CA GLY A 71 -3.68 -19.02 -22.91
C GLY A 71 -2.89 -20.00 -23.76
N ARG A 72 -3.15 -21.32 -23.73
CA ARG A 72 -2.30 -22.24 -24.52
C ARG A 72 -2.45 -22.04 -26.02
N LYS A 73 -3.68 -21.99 -26.53
CA LYS A 73 -3.94 -21.74 -27.96
C LYS A 73 -3.56 -20.31 -28.34
N GLN A 74 -3.94 -19.33 -27.52
CA GLN A 74 -3.71 -17.91 -27.77
C GLN A 74 -2.20 -17.57 -27.84
N ALA A 75 -1.36 -18.13 -26.97
CA ALA A 75 0.07 -17.86 -26.94
C ALA A 75 0.83 -18.47 -28.12
N GLU A 76 0.32 -19.57 -28.69
CA GLU A 76 0.88 -20.20 -29.90
C GLU A 76 0.38 -19.49 -31.17
N THR A 77 -0.88 -19.02 -31.21
CA THR A 77 -1.46 -18.37 -32.40
C THR A 77 -1.15 -16.89 -32.52
N ASN A 78 -0.95 -16.18 -31.39
CA ASN A 78 -0.69 -14.74 -31.34
C ASN A 78 0.53 -14.45 -30.44
N PRO A 79 1.76 -14.69 -30.94
CA PRO A 79 2.94 -14.28 -30.21
C PRO A 79 2.91 -12.76 -29.97
N PRO A 80 3.40 -12.28 -28.82
CA PRO A 80 3.50 -10.85 -28.58
C PRO A 80 4.36 -10.19 -29.67
N PRO A 81 4.03 -8.96 -30.10
CA PRO A 81 4.76 -8.27 -31.14
C PRO A 81 6.25 -8.13 -30.78
N ALA A 82 7.10 -8.12 -31.81
CA ALA A 82 8.54 -7.92 -31.63
C ALA A 82 8.78 -6.62 -30.85
N GLY A 83 9.54 -6.69 -29.75
CA GLY A 83 9.83 -5.54 -28.90
C GLY A 83 8.78 -5.23 -27.81
N TRP A 84 7.72 -6.04 -27.65
CA TRP A 84 6.74 -5.86 -26.55
C TRP A 84 7.43 -5.80 -25.18
N THR A 85 8.38 -6.71 -24.93
CA THR A 85 9.10 -6.76 -23.64
C THR A 85 9.85 -5.46 -23.36
N VAL A 86 10.53 -4.90 -24.36
CA VAL A 86 11.32 -3.68 -24.21
C VAL A 86 10.40 -2.47 -24.01
N SER A 87 9.33 -2.37 -24.79
CA SER A 87 8.34 -1.30 -24.66
C SER A 87 7.60 -1.35 -23.32
N ALA A 88 7.19 -2.55 -22.87
CA ALA A 88 6.56 -2.75 -21.56
C ALA A 88 7.51 -2.41 -20.41
N LEU A 89 8.79 -2.80 -20.50
CA LEU A 89 9.80 -2.46 -19.50
C LEU A 89 10.06 -0.94 -19.45
N ALA A 90 10.26 -0.31 -20.60
CA ALA A 90 10.50 1.13 -20.70
C ALA A 90 9.31 1.94 -20.18
N LEU A 91 8.09 1.59 -20.60
CA LEU A 91 6.86 2.23 -20.12
C LEU A 91 6.64 2.00 -18.62
N GLY A 92 6.86 0.77 -18.15
CA GLY A 92 6.74 0.43 -16.73
C GLY A 92 7.70 1.24 -15.86
N LEU A 93 8.97 1.33 -16.25
CA LEU A 93 9.98 2.14 -15.56
C LEU A 93 9.64 3.64 -15.61
N ALA A 94 9.15 4.13 -16.76
CA ALA A 94 8.68 5.50 -16.87
C ALA A 94 7.52 5.79 -15.90
N ILE A 95 6.53 4.88 -15.80
CA ILE A 95 5.41 5.03 -14.85
C ILE A 95 5.90 4.95 -13.39
N VAL A 96 6.84 4.06 -13.06
CA VAL A 96 7.43 3.98 -11.72
C VAL A 96 8.06 5.31 -11.32
N LEU A 97 8.86 5.91 -12.20
CA LEU A 97 9.55 7.17 -11.93
C LEU A 97 8.60 8.36 -11.94
N LEU A 98 7.74 8.47 -12.95
CA LEU A 98 6.85 9.63 -13.12
C LEU A 98 5.67 9.61 -12.14
N GLY A 99 5.20 8.43 -11.73
CA GLY A 99 4.04 8.26 -10.87
C GLY A 99 4.18 8.91 -9.49
N MET A 100 5.41 9.12 -9.01
CA MET A 100 5.71 9.71 -7.70
C MET A 100 6.27 11.12 -7.77
N VAL A 101 6.49 11.69 -8.96
CA VAL A 101 6.99 13.06 -9.13
C VAL A 101 6.19 14.09 -8.33
N PRO A 102 4.84 14.09 -8.33
CA PRO A 102 4.07 15.05 -7.54
C PRO A 102 4.30 14.93 -6.02
N ALA A 103 4.62 13.73 -5.52
CA ALA A 103 4.95 13.55 -4.10
C ALA A 103 6.34 14.11 -3.78
N TRP A 104 7.34 13.82 -4.62
CA TRP A 104 8.71 14.28 -4.42
C TRP A 104 8.85 15.81 -4.48
N THR A 105 8.09 16.49 -5.34
CA THR A 105 8.10 17.97 -5.44
C THR A 105 7.66 18.65 -4.13
N THR A 106 6.85 17.95 -3.33
CA THR A 106 6.41 18.39 -2.00
C THR A 106 7.30 17.91 -0.86
N GLY A 107 8.38 17.19 -1.16
CA GLY A 107 9.28 16.61 -0.16
C GLY A 107 8.73 15.39 0.56
N ARG A 108 7.77 14.68 -0.04
CA ARG A 108 7.17 13.47 0.51
C ARG A 108 7.77 12.23 -0.15
N GLN A 109 7.84 11.14 0.61
CA GLN A 109 8.31 9.82 0.16
C GLN A 109 7.30 8.74 0.56
N ALA A 110 7.33 7.60 -0.13
CA ALA A 110 6.47 6.46 0.22
C ALA A 110 6.87 5.82 1.55
N ILE A 111 8.16 5.84 1.89
CA ILE A 111 8.72 5.08 3.00
C ILE A 111 8.70 5.79 4.37
N LEU A 112 8.46 7.11 4.42
CA LEU A 112 8.71 7.90 5.64
C LEU A 112 7.52 7.97 6.61
N TYR A 113 6.28 7.77 6.13
CA TYR A 113 5.07 8.01 6.92
C TYR A 113 4.19 6.76 6.99
N THR A 114 3.39 6.63 8.06
CA THR A 114 2.44 5.52 8.28
C THR A 114 1.46 5.27 7.13
N PHE A 115 1.28 6.27 6.26
CA PHE A 115 0.44 6.22 5.06
C PHE A 115 1.17 6.84 3.86
N GLY A 116 2.50 6.79 3.85
CA GLY A 116 3.31 7.34 2.76
C GLY A 116 3.16 6.51 1.48
N ASP A 117 2.99 5.21 1.63
CA ASP A 117 2.76 4.23 0.56
C ASP A 117 1.67 4.63 -0.45
N ARG A 118 0.66 5.40 -0.01
CA ARG A 118 -0.38 5.95 -0.90
C ARG A 118 0.17 6.76 -2.08
N PHE A 119 1.33 7.41 -1.92
CA PHE A 119 1.95 8.20 -2.98
C PHE A 119 2.49 7.31 -4.11
N ALA A 120 2.76 6.03 -3.84
CA ALA A 120 3.24 5.09 -4.83
C ALA A 120 2.13 4.44 -5.68
N ALA A 121 0.85 4.77 -5.45
CA ALA A 121 -0.27 4.08 -6.10
C ALA A 121 -0.19 4.06 -7.64
N VAL A 122 0.22 5.17 -8.26
CA VAL A 122 0.42 5.24 -9.72
C VAL A 122 1.64 4.40 -10.15
N SER A 123 2.75 4.51 -9.41
CA SER A 123 3.98 3.75 -9.66
C SER A 123 3.79 2.24 -9.52
N MET A 124 2.83 1.77 -8.72
CA MET A 124 2.49 0.34 -8.61
C MET A 124 1.99 -0.25 -9.94
N ALA A 125 1.25 0.52 -10.74
CA ALA A 125 0.84 0.07 -12.07
C ALA A 125 2.05 -0.13 -13.00
N GLY A 126 3.02 0.79 -12.93
CA GLY A 126 4.30 0.67 -13.63
C GLY A 126 5.11 -0.53 -13.17
N ALA A 127 5.18 -0.77 -11.86
CA ALA A 127 5.86 -1.93 -11.29
C ALA A 127 5.24 -3.25 -11.76
N GLY A 128 3.92 -3.31 -11.88
CA GLY A 128 3.23 -4.46 -12.47
C GLY A 128 3.68 -4.75 -13.91
N LEU A 129 3.84 -3.71 -14.75
CA LEU A 129 4.36 -3.86 -16.11
C LEU A 129 5.83 -4.30 -16.13
N VAL A 130 6.67 -3.71 -15.26
CA VAL A 130 8.09 -4.11 -15.13
C VAL A 130 8.20 -5.58 -14.75
N ILE A 131 7.45 -6.03 -13.74
CA ILE A 131 7.43 -7.44 -13.30
C ILE A 131 6.92 -8.34 -14.43
N ALA A 132 5.84 -7.96 -15.13
CA ALA A 132 5.30 -8.74 -16.23
C ALA A 132 6.31 -8.89 -17.39
N ALA A 133 6.98 -7.81 -17.77
CA ALA A 133 8.03 -7.82 -18.79
C ALA A 133 9.23 -8.67 -18.36
N ALA A 134 9.68 -8.53 -17.11
CA ALA A 134 10.79 -9.31 -16.55
C ALA A 134 10.47 -10.81 -16.53
N LEU A 135 9.26 -11.19 -16.09
CA LEU A 135 8.81 -12.58 -16.09
C LEU A 135 8.70 -13.14 -17.51
N ARG A 136 8.15 -12.36 -18.45
CA ARG A 136 8.04 -12.80 -19.86
C ARG A 136 9.41 -13.01 -20.50
N TRP A 137 10.38 -12.14 -20.17
CA TRP A 137 11.76 -12.24 -20.64
C TRP A 137 12.48 -13.46 -20.04
N ALA A 138 12.37 -13.66 -18.72
CA ALA A 138 13.04 -14.75 -18.02
C ALA A 138 12.41 -16.12 -18.28
N ILE A 139 11.08 -16.17 -18.51
CA ILE A 139 10.32 -17.41 -18.64
C ILE A 139 9.67 -17.47 -20.03
N THR A 140 10.29 -18.24 -20.92
CA THR A 140 9.83 -18.40 -22.30
C THR A 140 8.60 -19.32 -22.41
N ARG A 141 8.53 -20.36 -21.57
CA ARG A 141 7.48 -21.39 -21.60
C ARG A 141 6.21 -20.90 -20.88
N TRP A 142 5.04 -21.07 -21.52
CA TRP A 142 3.74 -20.62 -20.99
C TRP A 142 3.39 -21.20 -19.61
N LYS A 143 3.52 -22.52 -19.43
CA LYS A 143 3.13 -23.18 -18.17
C LYS A 143 3.89 -22.66 -16.94
N PRO A 144 5.24 -22.65 -16.91
CA PRO A 144 5.96 -22.10 -15.75
C PRO A 144 5.71 -20.60 -15.56
N LEU A 145 5.53 -19.82 -16.64
CA LEU A 145 5.19 -18.39 -16.53
C LEU A 145 3.87 -18.20 -15.77
N VAL A 146 2.82 -18.95 -16.16
CA VAL A 146 1.51 -18.90 -15.49
C VAL A 146 1.58 -19.36 -14.05
N LEU A 147 2.36 -20.40 -13.74
CA LEU A 147 2.55 -20.86 -12.36
C LEU A 147 3.18 -19.78 -11.49
N VAL A 148 4.23 -19.10 -11.98
CA VAL A 148 4.86 -17.99 -11.25
C VAL A 148 3.90 -16.83 -11.05
N ILE A 149 3.14 -16.44 -12.08
CA ILE A 149 2.10 -15.41 -11.97
C ILE A 149 1.06 -15.79 -10.91
N GLY A 150 0.61 -17.05 -10.91
CA GLY A 150 -0.32 -17.57 -9.90
C GLY A 150 0.24 -17.51 -8.48
N ILE A 151 1.51 -17.87 -8.28
CA ILE A 151 2.19 -17.77 -6.98
C ILE A 151 2.24 -16.31 -6.51
N LEU A 152 2.68 -15.39 -7.37
CA LEU A 152 2.76 -13.96 -7.03
C LEU A 152 1.38 -13.38 -6.70
N ALA A 153 0.35 -13.73 -7.48
CA ALA A 153 -1.01 -13.29 -7.22
C ALA A 153 -1.57 -13.86 -5.92
N GLY A 154 -1.27 -15.13 -5.61
CA GLY A 154 -1.62 -15.75 -4.33
C GLY A 154 -0.96 -15.07 -3.13
N LEU A 155 0.34 -14.76 -3.23
CA LEU A 155 1.07 -14.04 -2.19
C LEU A 155 0.52 -12.63 -1.96
N ALA A 156 0.24 -11.89 -3.04
CA ALA A 156 -0.36 -10.56 -2.98
C ALA A 156 -1.76 -10.60 -2.36
N SER A 157 -2.59 -11.55 -2.79
CA SER A 157 -3.92 -11.79 -2.22
C SER A 157 -3.85 -12.06 -0.71
N GLY A 158 -2.99 -12.99 -0.28
CA GLY A 158 -2.76 -13.27 1.13
C GLY A 158 -2.35 -12.05 1.95
N PHE A 159 -1.45 -11.23 1.41
CA PHE A 159 -1.05 -9.97 2.02
C PHE A 159 -2.25 -9.01 2.18
N HIS A 160 -3.05 -8.82 1.14
CA HIS A 160 -4.21 -7.93 1.20
C HIS A 160 -5.28 -8.42 2.19
N PHE A 161 -5.53 -9.72 2.29
CA PHE A 161 -6.45 -10.26 3.29
C PHE A 161 -5.96 -10.04 4.72
N ARG A 162 -4.67 -10.27 5.00
CA ARG A 162 -4.08 -9.96 6.32
C ARG A 162 -4.19 -8.49 6.66
N ARG A 163 -3.89 -7.61 5.69
CA ARG A 163 -4.02 -6.16 5.87
C ARG A 163 -5.46 -5.77 6.16
N ALA A 164 -6.41 -6.27 5.39
CA ALA A 164 -7.84 -6.03 5.59
C ALA A 164 -8.32 -6.46 7.00
N ASP A 165 -7.87 -7.61 7.48
CA ASP A 165 -8.19 -8.05 8.84
C ASP A 165 -7.58 -7.14 9.92
N THR A 166 -6.35 -6.67 9.71
CA THR A 166 -5.72 -5.73 10.64
C THR A 166 -6.50 -4.41 10.70
N TYR A 167 -6.93 -3.87 9.55
CA TYR A 167 -7.81 -2.69 9.49
C TYR A 167 -9.17 -2.95 10.16
N ARG A 168 -9.75 -4.14 9.97
CA ARG A 168 -11.01 -4.54 10.64
C ARG A 168 -10.85 -4.57 12.16
N LEU A 169 -9.75 -5.08 12.68
CA LEU A 169 -9.45 -5.10 14.11
C LEU A 169 -9.25 -3.69 14.67
N SER A 170 -8.50 -2.83 13.96
CA SER A 170 -8.33 -1.43 14.34
C SER A 170 -9.66 -0.68 14.37
N TRP A 171 -10.52 -0.84 13.36
CA TRP A 171 -11.85 -0.23 13.34
C TRP A 171 -12.71 -0.63 14.54
N LYS A 172 -12.68 -1.92 14.92
CA LYS A 172 -13.35 -2.40 16.13
C LYS A 172 -12.76 -1.79 17.40
N ALA A 173 -11.45 -1.58 17.47
CA ALA A 173 -10.81 -0.92 18.61
C ALA A 173 -11.24 0.55 18.72
N GLN A 174 -11.22 1.30 17.61
CA GLN A 174 -11.69 2.68 17.51
C GLN A 174 -13.15 2.82 17.96
N THR A 175 -14.04 2.04 17.37
CA THR A 175 -15.48 2.09 17.69
C THR A 175 -15.72 1.80 19.17
N ARG A 176 -15.04 0.79 19.73
CA ARG A 176 -15.16 0.47 21.16
C ARG A 176 -14.63 1.59 22.04
N LEU A 177 -13.50 2.22 21.70
CA LEU A 177 -12.99 3.36 22.46
C LEU A 177 -14.02 4.48 22.52
N TYR A 178 -14.53 4.91 21.36
CA TYR A 178 -15.50 6.01 21.31
C TYR A 178 -16.78 5.68 22.05
N TRP A 179 -17.25 4.43 21.95
CA TRP A 179 -18.39 3.95 22.73
C TRP A 179 -18.13 4.05 24.24
N GLN A 180 -16.99 3.53 24.72
CA GLN A 180 -16.67 3.58 26.14
C GLN A 180 -16.51 5.01 26.64
N MET A 181 -15.90 5.91 25.86
CA MET A 181 -15.76 7.32 26.22
C MET A 181 -17.12 8.00 26.33
N LYS A 182 -18.01 7.76 25.36
CA LYS A 182 -19.38 8.28 25.38
C LYS A 182 -20.16 7.85 26.62
N TRP A 183 -20.03 6.58 27.04
CA TRP A 183 -20.82 6.04 28.15
C TRP A 183 -20.19 6.24 29.53
N ARG A 184 -18.87 6.10 29.64
CA ARG A 184 -18.16 6.15 30.93
C ARG A 184 -17.67 7.54 31.31
N ALA A 185 -17.47 8.40 30.32
CA ALA A 185 -17.05 9.77 30.53
C ALA A 185 -17.90 10.73 29.67
N PRO A 186 -19.24 10.75 29.80
CA PRO A 186 -20.09 11.62 28.98
C PRO A 186 -19.90 13.11 29.30
N ALA A 187 -19.49 13.43 30.52
CA ALA A 187 -19.42 14.81 31.04
C ALA A 187 -18.02 15.44 30.95
N ILE A 188 -17.17 14.97 30.03
CA ILE A 188 -15.88 15.63 29.75
C ILE A 188 -16.18 17.06 29.29
N GLN A 189 -15.63 18.05 30.02
CA GLN A 189 -15.87 19.44 29.72
C GLN A 189 -15.11 19.90 28.46
N PRO A 190 -15.60 20.95 27.80
CA PRO A 190 -14.83 21.64 26.77
C PRO A 190 -13.40 21.99 27.23
N ASN A 191 -12.42 21.93 26.33
CA ASN A 191 -11.00 22.20 26.59
C ASN A 191 -10.31 21.26 27.59
N THR A 192 -10.87 20.06 27.80
CA THR A 192 -10.20 19.02 28.60
C THR A 192 -9.14 18.29 27.79
N LEU A 193 -7.89 18.29 28.28
CA LEU A 193 -6.80 17.55 27.65
C LEU A 193 -6.89 16.05 28.00
N ILE A 194 -6.96 15.20 26.97
CA ILE A 194 -6.91 13.74 27.11
C ILE A 194 -5.52 13.25 26.73
N ILE A 195 -4.77 12.75 27.72
CA ILE A 195 -3.43 12.16 27.53
C ILE A 195 -3.50 10.65 27.69
N THR A 196 -2.80 9.94 26.80
CA THR A 196 -2.70 8.48 26.82
C THR A 196 -1.23 8.05 26.79
N SER A 197 -0.90 6.91 27.39
CA SER A 197 0.49 6.42 27.50
C SER A 197 1.11 5.97 26.16
N GLY A 198 0.35 5.96 25.07
CA GLY A 198 0.83 5.65 23.73
C GLY A 198 -0.31 5.57 22.72
N THR A 199 -0.01 5.15 21.49
CA THR A 199 -1.02 4.80 20.48
C THR A 199 -1.50 3.37 20.71
N PHE A 200 -2.74 3.21 21.19
CA PHE A 200 -3.40 1.91 21.39
C PHE A 200 -4.39 1.57 20.27
N ILE A 201 -4.38 2.37 19.19
CA ILE A 201 -5.16 2.17 17.98
C ILE A 201 -4.21 2.30 16.78
N ASP A 202 -4.17 1.26 15.96
CA ASP A 202 -3.41 1.26 14.71
C ASP A 202 -4.11 2.04 13.61
N PHE A 203 -3.38 2.47 12.59
CA PHE A 203 -3.91 3.16 11.41
C PHE A 203 -4.74 4.42 11.70
N MET A 204 -4.37 5.17 12.74
CA MET A 204 -4.95 6.48 13.01
C MET A 204 -3.87 7.47 13.41
N VAL A 205 -3.81 8.61 12.70
CA VAL A 205 -2.89 9.69 13.08
C VAL A 205 -3.41 10.39 14.33
N ARG A 206 -2.51 10.89 15.18
CA ARG A 206 -2.85 11.64 16.41
C ARG A 206 -3.90 12.74 16.16
N SER A 207 -3.78 13.47 15.05
CA SER A 207 -4.74 14.52 14.66
C SER A 207 -6.14 13.97 14.40
N SER A 208 -6.27 12.80 13.77
CA SER A 208 -7.55 12.15 13.53
C SER A 208 -8.22 11.69 14.82
N LEU A 209 -7.44 11.18 15.79
CA LEU A 209 -7.98 10.83 17.11
C LEU A 209 -8.52 12.05 17.85
N ALA A 210 -7.73 13.13 17.88
CA ALA A 210 -8.13 14.39 18.50
C ALA A 210 -9.39 14.97 17.85
N PHE A 211 -9.46 14.96 16.51
CA PHE A 211 -10.66 15.36 15.79
C PHE A 211 -11.87 14.52 16.19
N ALA A 212 -11.75 13.18 16.22
CA ALA A 212 -12.84 12.30 16.60
C ALA A 212 -13.35 12.57 18.03
N PHE A 213 -12.46 12.84 18.98
CA PHE A 213 -12.86 13.22 20.34
C PHE A 213 -13.50 14.60 20.41
N ASN A 214 -12.97 15.57 19.67
CA ASN A 214 -13.56 16.90 19.61
C ASN A 214 -15.00 16.84 19.06
N GLN A 215 -15.23 16.01 18.05
CA GLN A 215 -16.58 15.75 17.53
C GLN A 215 -17.46 15.01 18.55
N LEU A 216 -16.93 13.99 19.24
CA LEU A 216 -17.69 13.21 20.22
C LEU A 216 -18.22 14.06 21.39
N TYR A 217 -17.44 15.05 21.84
CA TYR A 217 -17.78 15.94 22.95
C TYR A 217 -18.27 17.33 22.52
N ASN A 218 -18.51 17.53 21.21
CA ASN A 218 -18.96 18.80 20.65
C ASN A 218 -18.10 19.99 21.12
N GLN A 219 -16.78 19.83 21.03
CA GLN A 219 -15.82 20.85 21.46
C GLN A 219 -15.97 22.11 20.59
N PRO A 220 -15.95 23.32 21.18
CA PRO A 220 -15.98 24.57 20.44
C PRO A 220 -14.75 24.65 19.50
N GLY A 221 -14.98 24.68 18.18
CA GLY A 221 -13.92 24.91 17.19
C GLY A 221 -13.53 26.38 17.08
N PRO A 222 -12.54 26.75 16.24
CA PRO A 222 -12.29 28.15 15.88
C PRO A 222 -13.45 28.77 15.08
N ASP A 223 -14.24 27.93 14.40
CA ASP A 223 -15.33 28.30 13.49
C ASP A 223 -16.71 27.83 13.99
N ASN A 224 -16.92 27.79 15.31
CA ASN A 224 -18.24 27.58 15.90
C ASN A 224 -19.18 28.81 15.75
N GLU A 225 -18.89 29.69 14.77
CA GLU A 225 -19.92 30.45 14.06
C GLU A 225 -20.83 29.47 13.29
N ARG A 226 -21.90 29.03 13.97
CA ARG A 226 -23.21 28.65 13.40
C ARG A 226 -23.16 28.04 12.00
N LEU A 227 -22.82 26.76 11.90
CA LEU A 227 -23.39 25.95 10.82
C LEU A 227 -24.84 25.63 11.22
N ALA A 228 -25.72 26.53 10.81
CA ALA A 228 -27.16 26.33 10.85
C ALA A 228 -27.55 25.32 9.76
N TYR A 229 -27.73 24.08 10.17
CA TYR A 229 -28.66 23.15 9.53
C TYR A 229 -29.51 22.51 10.61
#